data_AF-A0A5Q4FRX8-F1
#
_entry.id   AF-A0A5Q4FRX8-F1
#
_cell.length_a   1.000
_cell.length_b   1.000
_cell.length_c   1.000
_cell.angle_alpha   90.00
_cell.angle_beta   90.00
_cell.angle_gamma   90.00
#
_symmetry.space_group_name_H-M   'P 1'
#
loop_
_entity.id
_entity.type
_entity.pdbx_description
1 polymer ?
#
loop_
_entity_poly.entity_id
_entity_poly.type
_entity_poly.pdbx_seq_one_letter_code
_entity_poly.pdbx_strand_id
1 'polypeptide(L)'
;MTQESENRAGRLAAALDEFIHSSPDVEAAAVVSFDGLPMASALPANFEEDRVGAMSAALLSLGEQAAIGLGRGQLNQVFVEGEHGFVFLMSCRDQAVLAAIAGRSAKIGFMLFEMRRAADRIGHALAPIPTPESVQAAAKAKARANRPPPPPPAGTTEGGNRNGLDLVRDSTGTAG
;
A
#
# COMPACT_ATOMS: atom_id res chain seq x y z
N MET A 1 -13.08 8.45 24.31
CA MET A 1 -13.25 8.00 22.90
C MET A 1 -13.57 9.14 21.93
N THR A 2 -14.09 10.30 22.36
CA THR A 2 -14.52 11.39 21.45
C THR A 2 -13.37 12.14 20.75
N GLN A 3 -12.28 12.46 21.47
CA GLN A 3 -11.16 13.27 20.94
C GLN A 3 -10.40 12.62 19.76
N GLU A 4 -10.29 11.28 19.76
CA GLU A 4 -9.56 10.54 18.74
C GLU A 4 -10.36 10.45 17.43
N SER A 5 -11.69 10.34 17.54
CA SER A 5 -12.59 10.36 16.40
C SER A 5 -12.60 11.73 15.72
N GLU A 6 -12.65 12.82 16.49
CA GLU A 6 -12.57 14.20 15.97
C GLU A 6 -11.26 14.47 15.23
N ASN A 7 -10.13 14.00 15.77
CA ASN A 7 -8.83 14.14 15.11
C ASN A 7 -8.75 13.30 13.82
N ARG A 8 -9.34 12.11 13.80
CA ARG A 8 -9.41 11.29 12.58
C ARG A 8 -10.26 11.93 11.48
N ALA A 9 -11.44 12.43 11.84
CA ALA A 9 -12.32 13.14 10.89
C ALA A 9 -11.62 14.37 10.28
N GLY A 10 -10.94 15.18 11.09
CA GLY A 10 -10.17 16.33 10.60
C GLY A 10 -9.04 15.96 9.64
N ARG A 11 -8.30 14.87 9.92
CA ARG A 11 -7.25 14.37 9.01
C ARG A 11 -7.81 13.85 7.69
N LEU A 12 -8.97 13.19 7.72
CA LEU A 12 -9.66 12.73 6.51
C LEU A 12 -10.13 13.90 5.66
N ALA A 13 -10.77 14.91 6.27
CA ALA A 13 -11.19 16.12 5.59
C ALA A 13 -10.01 16.83 4.91
N ALA A 14 -8.89 17.03 5.62
CA ALA A 14 -7.69 17.64 5.05
C ALA A 14 -7.08 16.83 3.88
N ALA A 15 -7.11 15.49 3.96
CA ALA A 15 -6.63 14.65 2.87
C ALA A 15 -7.54 14.73 1.64
N LEU A 16 -8.86 14.77 1.84
CA LEU A 16 -9.87 14.90 0.80
C LEU A 16 -9.81 16.27 0.13
N ASP A 17 -9.66 17.33 0.92
CA ASP A 17 -9.49 18.69 0.41
C ASP A 17 -8.26 18.78 -0.49
N GLU A 18 -7.10 18.28 -0.07
CA GLU A 18 -5.90 18.32 -0.91
C GLU A 18 -6.09 17.53 -2.23
N PHE A 19 -6.80 16.40 -2.21
CA PHE A 19 -7.13 15.65 -3.42
C PHE A 19 -7.98 16.46 -4.40
N ILE A 20 -8.99 17.17 -3.90
CA ILE A 20 -9.87 18.01 -4.73
C ILE A 20 -9.08 19.20 -5.30
N HIS A 21 -8.23 19.83 -4.49
CA HIS A 21 -7.38 20.93 -4.95
C HIS A 21 -6.35 20.49 -6.00
N SER A 22 -5.86 19.24 -5.95
CA SER A 22 -4.92 18.70 -6.94
C SER A 22 -5.59 18.12 -8.18
N SER A 23 -6.92 17.97 -8.18
CA SER A 23 -7.68 17.27 -9.22
C SER A 23 -8.82 18.16 -9.77
N PRO A 24 -8.54 19.08 -10.71
CA PRO A 24 -9.53 20.05 -11.19
C PRO A 24 -10.78 19.45 -11.85
N ASP A 25 -10.67 18.22 -12.35
CA ASP A 25 -11.77 17.51 -13.01
C ASP A 25 -12.71 16.79 -12.01
N VAL A 26 -12.40 16.81 -10.70
CA VAL A 26 -13.23 16.21 -9.64
C VAL A 26 -14.37 17.15 -9.28
N GLU A 27 -15.59 16.65 -9.40
CA GLU A 27 -16.82 17.37 -9.07
C GLU A 27 -17.28 17.12 -7.63
N ALA A 28 -17.00 15.91 -7.14
CA ALA A 28 -17.40 15.47 -5.81
C ALA A 28 -16.50 14.31 -5.35
N ALA A 29 -16.21 14.24 -4.05
CA ALA A 29 -15.48 13.12 -3.48
C ALA A 29 -15.94 12.79 -2.06
N ALA A 30 -15.79 11.53 -1.66
CA ALA A 30 -16.10 11.06 -0.32
C ALA A 30 -15.19 9.91 0.10
N VAL A 31 -14.90 9.84 1.40
CA VAL A 31 -14.30 8.68 2.04
C VAL A 31 -15.42 7.94 2.77
N VAL A 32 -15.60 6.68 2.42
CA VAL A 32 -16.66 5.81 2.95
C VAL A 32 -16.04 4.54 3.49
N SER A 33 -16.58 3.98 4.56
CA SER A 33 -16.20 2.64 5.01
C SER A 33 -16.76 1.57 4.07
N PHE A 34 -16.26 0.33 4.20
CA PHE A 34 -16.70 -0.79 3.37
C PHE A 34 -18.18 -1.19 3.56
N ASP A 35 -18.78 -0.83 4.69
CA ASP A 35 -20.22 -0.99 4.96
C ASP A 35 -21.06 0.19 4.43
N GLY A 36 -20.42 1.19 3.80
CA GLY A 36 -21.09 2.32 3.16
C GLY A 36 -21.39 3.50 4.08
N LEU A 37 -20.83 3.54 5.30
CA LEU A 37 -20.96 4.71 6.17
C LEU A 37 -19.98 5.82 5.74
N PRO A 38 -20.46 7.05 5.50
CA PRO A 38 -19.57 8.17 5.22
C PRO A 38 -18.67 8.53 6.39
N MET A 39 -17.40 8.82 6.09
CA MET A 39 -16.38 9.21 7.08
C MET A 39 -15.92 10.66 6.90
N ALA A 40 -15.87 11.12 5.66
CA ALA A 40 -15.60 12.50 5.27
C ALA A 40 -16.10 12.71 3.84
N SER A 41 -16.58 13.90 3.51
CA SER A 41 -17.10 14.16 2.18
C SER A 41 -16.94 15.62 1.78
N ALA A 42 -16.82 15.82 0.48
CA ALA A 42 -16.78 17.11 -0.17
C ALA A 42 -17.66 16.98 -1.41
N LEU A 43 -18.95 17.14 -1.14
CA LEU A 43 -20.04 16.90 -2.06
C LEU A 43 -20.78 18.22 -2.29
N PRO A 44 -21.08 18.61 -3.54
CA PRO A 44 -21.97 19.72 -3.80
C PRO A 44 -23.40 19.41 -3.32
N ALA A 45 -24.23 20.44 -3.12
CA ALA A 45 -25.54 20.33 -2.48
C ALA A 45 -26.55 19.37 -3.16
N ASN A 46 -26.32 18.98 -4.42
CA ASN A 46 -27.14 18.03 -5.15
C ASN A 46 -26.76 16.55 -4.89
N PHE A 47 -25.72 16.30 -4.10
CA PHE A 47 -25.30 14.95 -3.72
C PHE A 47 -25.66 14.68 -2.25
N GLU A 48 -26.18 13.48 -2.01
CA GLU A 48 -26.47 12.98 -0.68
C GLU A 48 -25.36 12.03 -0.25
N GLU A 49 -24.77 12.29 0.92
CA GLU A 49 -23.65 11.54 1.45
C GLU A 49 -24.01 10.05 1.66
N ASP A 50 -25.16 9.79 2.28
CA ASP A 50 -25.69 8.43 2.51
C ASP A 50 -25.91 7.66 1.20
N ARG A 51 -26.37 8.36 0.16
CA ARG A 51 -26.57 7.77 -1.17
C ARG A 51 -25.25 7.37 -1.81
N VAL A 52 -24.23 8.22 -1.72
CA VAL A 52 -22.87 7.91 -2.21
C VAL A 52 -22.29 6.72 -1.46
N GLY A 53 -22.44 6.67 -0.13
CA GLY A 53 -22.01 5.57 0.72
C GLY A 53 -22.66 4.24 0.35
N ALA A 54 -23.99 4.21 0.27
CA ALA A 54 -24.75 3.01 -0.09
C ALA A 54 -24.41 2.49 -1.50
N MET A 55 -24.31 3.38 -2.49
CA MET A 55 -23.93 3.01 -3.86
C MET A 55 -22.50 2.45 -3.92
N SER A 56 -21.58 3.05 -3.16
CA SER A 56 -20.19 2.59 -3.08
C SER A 56 -20.09 1.19 -2.49
N ALA A 57 -20.77 0.93 -1.36
CA ALA A 57 -20.79 -0.40 -0.73
C ALA A 57 -21.36 -1.48 -1.67
N ALA A 58 -22.44 -1.16 -2.39
CA ALA A 58 -23.03 -2.07 -3.36
C ALA A 58 -22.07 -2.40 -4.52
N LEU A 59 -21.42 -1.38 -5.10
CA LEU A 59 -20.47 -1.55 -6.20
C LEU A 59 -19.21 -2.32 -5.77
N LEU A 60 -18.70 -2.06 -4.57
CA LEU A 60 -17.55 -2.78 -4.03
C LEU A 60 -17.89 -4.26 -3.81
N SER A 61 -19.05 -4.55 -3.23
CA SER A 61 -19.52 -5.93 -3.00
C SER A 61 -19.59 -6.71 -4.32
N LEU A 62 -20.19 -6.14 -5.35
CA LEU A 62 -20.27 -6.76 -6.67
C LEU A 62 -18.90 -6.86 -7.35
N GLY A 63 -18.06 -5.83 -7.20
CA GLY A 63 -16.69 -5.79 -7.74
C GLY A 63 -15.80 -6.87 -7.14
N GLU A 64 -15.88 -7.10 -5.82
CA GLU A 64 -15.14 -8.14 -5.12
C GLU A 64 -15.58 -9.53 -5.57
N GLN A 65 -16.89 -9.74 -5.65
CA GLN A 65 -17.45 -10.99 -6.17
C GLN A 65 -17.00 -11.26 -7.61
N ALA A 66 -17.01 -10.24 -8.47
CA ALA A 66 -16.53 -10.37 -9.84
C ALA A 66 -15.01 -10.63 -9.90
N ALA A 67 -14.21 -9.92 -9.10
CA ALA A 67 -12.76 -10.08 -9.08
C ALA A 67 -12.37 -11.49 -8.61
N ILE A 68 -12.97 -11.98 -7.53
CA ILE A 68 -12.70 -13.32 -7.01
C ILE A 68 -13.27 -14.38 -7.96
N GLY A 69 -14.54 -14.27 -8.33
CA GLY A 69 -15.26 -15.24 -9.16
C GLY A 69 -14.68 -15.39 -10.57
N LEU A 70 -14.06 -14.35 -11.12
CA LEU A 70 -13.39 -14.37 -12.42
C LEU A 70 -11.85 -14.52 -12.31
N GLY A 71 -11.33 -14.88 -11.13
CA GLY A 71 -9.92 -15.19 -10.92
C GLY A 71 -8.98 -14.00 -11.13
N ARG A 72 -9.43 -12.78 -10.84
CA ARG A 72 -8.63 -11.54 -10.87
C ARG A 72 -7.97 -11.22 -9.52
N GLY A 73 -8.30 -11.95 -8.46
CA GLY A 73 -7.75 -11.76 -7.13
C GLY A 73 -8.55 -10.74 -6.31
N GLN A 74 -7.86 -9.94 -5.50
CA GLN A 74 -8.50 -8.89 -4.68
C GLN A 74 -8.91 -7.69 -5.55
N LEU A 75 -10.04 -7.08 -5.20
CA LEU A 75 -10.50 -5.85 -5.85
C LEU A 75 -9.60 -4.67 -5.44
N ASN A 76 -8.97 -4.03 -6.42
CA ASN A 76 -8.16 -2.83 -6.18
C ASN A 76 -8.99 -1.54 -6.34
N GLN A 77 -9.90 -1.53 -7.31
CA GLN A 77 -10.67 -0.34 -7.68
C GLN A 77 -11.89 -0.73 -8.54
N VAL A 78 -12.91 0.12 -8.52
CA VAL A 78 -14.04 0.11 -9.46
C VAL A 78 -14.01 1.39 -10.27
N PHE A 79 -14.31 1.26 -11.57
CA PHE A 79 -14.44 2.39 -12.48
C PHE A 79 -15.75 2.23 -13.25
N VAL A 80 -16.55 3.28 -13.26
CA VAL A 80 -17.81 3.36 -14.00
C VAL A 80 -17.74 4.55 -14.94
N GLU A 81 -17.93 4.30 -16.22
CA GLU A 81 -18.13 5.34 -17.23
C GLU A 81 -19.62 5.52 -17.49
N GLY A 82 -20.10 6.75 -17.37
CA GLY A 82 -21.48 7.14 -17.65
C GLY A 82 -21.56 8.17 -18.78
N GLU A 83 -22.78 8.54 -19.14
CA GLU A 83 -23.02 9.54 -20.18
C GLU A 83 -22.50 10.95 -19.81
N HIS A 84 -22.29 11.24 -18.52
CA HIS A 84 -21.90 12.58 -18.08
C HIS A 84 -20.52 12.65 -17.42
N GLY A 85 -19.81 11.52 -17.33
CA GLY A 85 -18.51 11.48 -16.67
C GLY A 85 -18.23 10.12 -16.08
N PHE A 86 -17.49 10.12 -14.97
CA PHE A 86 -16.89 8.94 -14.39
C PHE A 86 -17.14 8.87 -12.89
N VAL A 87 -17.30 7.65 -12.39
CA VAL A 87 -17.26 7.35 -10.95
C VAL A 87 -16.11 6.39 -10.70
N PHE A 88 -15.29 6.71 -9.73
CA PHE A 88 -14.16 5.90 -9.29
C PHE A 88 -14.35 5.53 -7.83
N LEU A 89 -14.08 4.26 -7.51
CA LEU A 89 -13.96 3.78 -6.14
C LEU A 89 -12.56 3.16 -5.99
N MET A 90 -11.79 3.61 -5.02
CA MET A 90 -10.44 3.09 -4.76
C MET A 90 -10.26 2.75 -3.29
N SER A 91 -9.82 1.52 -3.03
CA SER A 91 -9.56 1.04 -1.68
C SER A 91 -8.45 1.85 -1.01
N CYS A 92 -8.72 2.33 0.20
CA CYS A 92 -7.79 3.04 1.07
C CYS A 92 -7.38 2.09 2.21
N ARG A 93 -6.37 1.26 1.95
CA ARG A 93 -5.99 0.13 2.84
C ARG A 93 -7.20 -0.81 3.08
N ASP A 94 -7.33 -1.32 4.30
CA ASP A 94 -8.32 -2.28 4.77
C ASP A 94 -9.47 -1.64 5.57
N GLN A 95 -9.61 -0.31 5.52
CA GLN A 95 -10.59 0.39 6.37
C GLN A 95 -11.62 1.24 5.62
N ALA A 96 -11.28 1.76 4.44
CA ALA A 96 -12.15 2.69 3.73
C ALA A 96 -11.96 2.64 2.22
N VAL A 97 -12.82 3.36 1.51
CA VAL A 97 -12.81 3.57 0.07
C VAL A 97 -12.93 5.06 -0.22
N LEU A 98 -12.11 5.55 -1.14
CA LEU A 98 -12.23 6.87 -1.73
C LEU A 98 -13.15 6.76 -2.95
N ALA A 99 -14.29 7.43 -2.88
CA ALA A 99 -15.19 7.67 -4.00
C ALA A 99 -14.88 9.04 -4.62
N ALA A 100 -14.79 9.10 -5.95
CA ALA A 100 -14.65 10.34 -6.69
C ALA A 100 -15.55 10.34 -7.92
N ILE A 101 -16.19 11.47 -8.17
CA ILE A 101 -16.99 11.74 -9.36
C ILE A 101 -16.25 12.80 -10.17
N ALA A 102 -16.09 12.56 -11.46
CA ALA A 102 -15.38 13.45 -12.35
C ALA A 102 -16.16 13.66 -13.64
N GLY A 103 -16.06 14.87 -14.20
CA GLY A 103 -16.75 15.23 -15.43
C GLY A 103 -16.22 14.49 -16.66
N ARG A 104 -16.95 14.58 -17.78
CA ARG A 104 -16.60 13.92 -19.05
C ARG A 104 -15.24 14.33 -19.63
N SER A 105 -14.73 15.51 -19.32
CA SER A 105 -13.41 15.98 -19.76
C SER A 105 -12.26 15.40 -18.94
N ALA A 106 -12.54 14.64 -17.87
CA ALA A 106 -11.53 14.15 -16.96
C ALA A 106 -10.52 13.25 -17.65
N LYS A 107 -9.23 13.54 -17.40
CA LYS A 107 -8.15 12.69 -17.90
C LYS A 107 -8.02 11.46 -17.01
N ILE A 108 -8.60 10.33 -17.43
CA ILE A 108 -8.66 9.09 -16.64
C ILE A 108 -7.28 8.69 -16.06
N GLY A 109 -6.21 8.75 -16.86
CA GLY A 109 -4.87 8.41 -16.38
C GLY A 109 -4.37 9.31 -15.24
N PHE A 110 -4.68 10.61 -15.31
CA PHE A 110 -4.34 11.57 -14.25
C PHE A 110 -5.23 11.38 -13.02
N MET A 111 -6.53 11.14 -13.23
CA MET A 111 -7.47 10.80 -12.15
C MET A 111 -7.01 9.58 -11.36
N LEU A 112 -6.64 8.49 -12.04
CA LEU A 112 -6.14 7.28 -11.38
C LEU A 112 -4.82 7.52 -10.63
N PHE A 113 -3.95 8.40 -11.15
CA PHE A 113 -2.71 8.78 -10.48
C PHE A 113 -2.97 9.56 -9.19
N GLU A 114 -3.79 10.62 -9.25
CA GLU A 114 -4.12 11.44 -8.08
C GLU A 114 -4.93 10.64 -7.05
N MET A 115 -5.88 9.82 -7.49
CA MET A 115 -6.65 8.95 -6.58
C MET A 115 -5.77 7.96 -5.83
N ARG A 116 -4.76 7.37 -6.48
CA ARG A 116 -3.84 6.46 -5.80
C ARG A 116 -3.06 7.16 -4.70
N ARG A 117 -2.56 8.36 -4.99
CA ARG A 117 -1.87 9.21 -4.01
C ARG A 117 -2.80 9.63 -2.87
N ALA A 118 -4.04 9.99 -3.18
CA ALA A 118 -5.05 10.36 -2.19
C ALA A 118 -5.43 9.16 -1.31
N ALA A 119 -5.66 7.99 -1.89
CA ALA A 119 -6.00 6.75 -1.19
C ALA A 119 -4.89 6.34 -0.21
N ASP A 120 -3.63 6.47 -0.60
CA ASP A 120 -2.50 6.26 0.30
C ASP A 120 -2.55 7.23 1.48
N ARG A 121 -2.75 8.54 1.22
CA ARG A 121 -2.81 9.57 2.27
C ARG A 121 -3.99 9.37 3.22
N ILE A 122 -5.16 9.05 2.70
CA ILE A 122 -6.36 8.69 3.46
C ILE A 122 -6.08 7.46 4.33
N GLY A 123 -5.45 6.43 3.76
CA GLY A 123 -5.02 5.26 4.52
C GLY A 123 -4.09 5.60 5.69
N HIS A 124 -3.20 6.59 5.54
CA HIS A 124 -2.37 7.07 6.65
C HIS A 124 -3.15 7.91 7.67
N ALA A 125 -4.13 8.69 7.23
CA ALA A 125 -5.03 9.44 8.10
C ALA A 125 -5.92 8.54 8.97
N LEU A 126 -6.25 7.34 8.48
CA LEU A 126 -7.00 6.31 9.20
C LEU A 126 -6.14 5.53 10.20
N ALA A 127 -4.82 5.47 10.00
CA ALA A 127 -3.93 4.74 10.88
C ALA A 127 -4.00 5.29 12.33
N PRO A 128 -3.91 4.41 13.34
CA PRO A 128 -3.80 4.82 14.73
C PRO A 128 -2.62 5.78 14.89
N ILE A 129 -2.76 6.78 15.77
CA ILE A 129 -1.63 7.66 16.08
C ILE A 129 -0.50 6.79 16.65
N PRO A 130 0.70 6.81 16.05
CA PRO A 130 1.82 6.02 16.56
C PRO A 130 2.11 6.43 18.00
N THR A 131 2.07 5.48 18.93
CA THR A 131 2.54 5.73 20.29
C THR A 131 4.06 5.93 20.28
N PRO A 132 4.62 6.72 21.22
CA PRO A 132 6.08 6.87 21.32
C PRO A 132 6.82 5.53 21.38
N GLU A 133 6.23 4.52 22.02
CA GLU A 133 6.74 3.16 22.08
C GLU A 133 6.75 2.44 20.73
N SER A 134 5.70 2.57 19.91
CA SER A 134 5.64 1.93 18.60
C SER A 134 6.62 2.57 17.61
N VAL A 135 6.82 3.89 17.71
CA VAL A 135 7.85 4.62 16.94
C VAL A 135 9.25 4.14 17.31
N GLN A 136 9.55 3.98 18.60
CA GLN A 136 10.84 3.45 19.07
C GLN A 136 11.07 1.99 18.69
N ALA A 137 10.03 1.15 18.77
CA ALA A 137 10.10 -0.25 18.37
C ALA A 137 10.36 -0.39 16.85
N ALA A 138 9.66 0.38 16.02
CA ALA A 138 9.87 0.42 14.58
C ALA A 138 11.29 0.92 14.21
N ALA A 139 11.79 1.95 14.91
CA ALA A 139 13.15 2.44 14.74
C ALA A 139 14.20 1.38 15.08
N LYS A 140 14.04 0.67 16.22
CA LYS A 140 14.93 -0.46 16.60
C LYS A 140 14.87 -1.62 15.61
N ALA A 141 13.69 -1.98 15.12
CA ALA A 141 13.52 -3.05 14.13
C ALA A 141 14.22 -2.70 12.80
N LYS A 142 14.06 -1.47 12.31
CA LYS A 142 14.73 -0.97 11.10
C LYS A 142 16.25 -0.91 11.25
N ALA A 143 16.74 -0.51 12.43
CA ALA A 143 18.17 -0.53 12.75
C ALA A 143 18.76 -1.96 12.78
N ARG A 144 17.99 -2.95 13.27
CA ARG A 144 18.41 -4.36 13.27
C ARG A 144 18.43 -4.95 11.85
N ALA A 145 17.47 -4.58 11.01
CA ALA A 145 17.39 -5.03 9.61
C ALA A 145 18.54 -4.48 8.74
N ASN A 146 19.03 -3.27 9.02
CA ASN A 146 20.14 -2.65 8.32
C ASN A 146 21.53 -2.96 8.91
N ARG A 147 21.64 -3.96 9.80
CA ARG A 147 22.96 -4.33 10.34
C ARG A 147 23.79 -4.99 9.23
N PRO A 148 25.05 -4.56 9.00
CA PRO A 148 25.92 -5.25 8.06
C PRO A 148 26.07 -6.72 8.48
N PRO A 149 26.18 -7.65 7.51
CA PRO A 149 26.40 -9.05 7.81
C PRO A 149 27.67 -9.21 8.65
N PRO A 150 27.74 -10.20 9.54
CA PRO A 150 28.95 -10.45 10.32
C PRO A 150 30.12 -10.74 9.37
N PRO A 151 31.35 -10.33 9.74
CA PRO A 151 32.53 -10.66 8.95
C PRO A 151 32.65 -12.19 8.81
N PRO A 152 33.18 -12.70 7.68
CA PRO A 152 33.41 -14.13 7.52
C PRO A 152 34.32 -14.65 8.65
N PRO A 153 34.13 -15.91 9.09
CA PRO A 153 34.96 -16.48 10.15
C PRO A 153 36.44 -16.43 9.74
N ALA A 154 37.31 -16.02 10.66
CA ALA A 154 38.74 -15.95 10.42
C ALA A 154 39.23 -17.34 9.99
N GLY A 155 39.80 -17.43 8.78
CA GLY A 155 40.33 -18.67 8.25
C GLY A 155 41.30 -19.28 9.25
N THR A 156 41.06 -20.53 9.62
CA THR A 156 42.06 -21.32 10.32
C THR A 156 43.27 -21.39 9.40
N THR A 157 44.34 -20.70 9.76
CA THR A 157 45.67 -20.92 9.18
C THR A 157 45.95 -22.42 9.29
N GLU A 158 45.87 -23.15 8.17
CA GLU A 158 46.41 -24.49 8.07
C GLU A 158 47.90 -24.42 8.43
N GLY A 159 48.25 -25.10 9.52
CA GLY A 159 49.63 -25.23 9.97
C GLY A 159 50.44 -25.89 8.87
N GLY A 160 51.43 -25.15 8.35
CA GLY A 160 52.40 -25.67 7.41
C GLY A 160 53.11 -26.89 8.00
N ASN A 161 52.91 -28.04 7.36
CA ASN A 161 53.64 -29.26 7.68
C ASN A 161 55.09 -29.09 7.22
N ARG A 162 55.99 -28.96 8.20
CA ARG A 162 57.43 -29.10 8.04
C ARG A 162 57.82 -30.46 8.60
N ASN A 163 58.23 -31.39 7.74
CA ASN A 163 59.33 -32.31 8.02
C ASN A 163 59.68 -33.10 6.74
N GLY A 164 60.95 -33.01 6.36
CA GLY A 164 61.54 -33.81 5.29
C GLY A 164 62.16 -35.13 5.79
N LEU A 165 62.91 -35.75 4.87
CA LEU A 165 63.75 -36.96 4.98
C LEU A 165 62.97 -38.28 4.79
N ASP A 166 63.37 -39.27 4.00
CA ASP A 166 64.52 -39.53 3.11
C ASP A 166 64.29 -40.93 2.46
N LEU A 167 65.08 -41.27 1.43
CA LEU A 167 65.44 -42.62 0.92
C LEU A 167 64.37 -43.44 0.12
N VAL A 168 64.48 -43.59 -1.21
CA VAL A 168 65.45 -44.37 -2.03
C VAL A 168 65.05 -45.86 -2.23
N ARG A 169 64.75 -46.21 -3.50
CA ARG A 169 65.08 -47.43 -4.30
C ARG A 169 63.94 -47.80 -5.26
N ASP A 170 64.13 -47.55 -6.55
CA ASP A 170 64.72 -48.45 -7.56
C ASP A 170 63.72 -49.50 -8.05
N SER A 171 63.35 -49.41 -9.33
CA SER A 171 63.80 -50.38 -10.34
C SER A 171 63.01 -50.18 -11.64
N THR A 172 63.66 -49.55 -12.62
CA THR A 172 63.32 -49.69 -14.03
C THR A 172 63.85 -51.01 -14.57
N GLY A 173 62.98 -51.78 -15.24
CA GLY A 173 63.33 -52.61 -16.39
C GLY A 173 63.22 -54.13 -16.21
N THR A 174 62.33 -54.78 -16.99
CA THR A 174 62.68 -55.61 -18.15
C THR A 174 61.42 -56.23 -18.79
N ALA A 175 61.47 -56.35 -20.12
CA ALA A 175 60.43 -56.79 -21.05
C ALA A 175 60.01 -58.26 -20.95
N GLY A 176 58.83 -58.54 -21.53
CA GLY A 176 58.28 -59.84 -21.89
C GLY A 176 57.01 -59.66 -22.71
#